data_AF-U5QE60-F1
#
_entry.id   AF-U5QE60-F1
#
_cell.length_a   1.000
_cell.length_b   1.000
_cell.length_c   1.000
_cell.angle_alpha   90.00
_cell.angle_beta   90.00
_cell.angle_gamma   90.00
#
_symmetry.space_group_name_H-M   'P 1'
#
loop_
_entity.id
_entity.type
_entity.pdbx_description
1 polymer ?
#
loop_
_entity_poly.entity_id
_entity_poly.type
_entity_poly.pdbx_seq_one_letter_code
_entity_poly.pdbx_strand_id
1 'polypeptide(L)' 'MSNNRLEVWIDADFIDKTTRIGTLFHDRGNIRFNYDRDWLKHPSKFD' A
#
# COMPACT_ATOMS: atom_id res chain seq x y z
N MET A 1 8.20 -9.99 18.68
CA MET A 1 8.14 -10.38 17.26
C MET A 1 8.09 -9.10 16.46
N SER A 2 9.12 -8.78 15.66
CA SER A 2 9.07 -7.60 14.81
C SER A 2 7.96 -7.82 13.78
N ASN A 3 6.97 -6.93 13.76
CA ASN A 3 5.90 -7.01 12.77
C ASN A 3 6.53 -6.57 11.44
N ASN A 4 7.07 -7.52 10.69
CA ASN A 4 7.80 -7.31 9.43
C ASN A 4 6.87 -6.90 8.27
N ARG A 5 5.74 -6.30 8.60
CA ARG A 5 4.65 -5.98 7.71
C ARG A 5 4.13 -4.59 8.06
N LEU A 6 4.15 -3.69 7.09
CA LEU A 6 3.56 -2.35 7.22
C LEU A 6 2.46 -2.21 6.18
N GLU A 7 1.31 -1.71 6.61
CA GLU A 7 0.29 -1.26 5.66
C GLU A 7 0.70 0.10 5.11
N VAL A 8 0.50 0.29 3.81
CA VAL A 8 0.79 1.56 3.15
C VAL A 8 -0.54 2.16 2.71
N TRP A 9 -0.76 3.40 3.15
CA TRP A 9 -2.00 4.14 2.95
C TRP A 9 -1.69 5.45 2.22
N ILE A 10 -2.65 5.92 1.43
CA ILE A 10 -2.64 7.24 0.80
C ILE A 10 -3.80 8.08 1.33
N ASP A 11 -3.48 9.33 1.67
CA ASP A 11 -4.44 10.33 2.12
C ASP A 11 -4.08 11.64 1.40
N ALA A 12 -4.74 11.90 0.27
CA ALA A 12 -4.42 12.97 -0.67
C ALA A 12 -5.69 13.46 -1.39
N ASP A 13 -5.68 14.70 -1.88
CA ASP A 13 -6.87 15.39 -2.40
C ASP A 13 -7.55 14.70 -3.60
N PHE A 14 -6.82 13.90 -4.38
CA PHE A 14 -7.34 13.16 -5.53
C PHE A 14 -7.93 11.79 -5.16
N ILE A 15 -8.00 11.49 -3.85
CA ILE A 15 -8.56 10.28 -3.29
C ILE A 15 -9.73 10.68 -2.37
N ASP A 16 -10.92 10.20 -2.67
CA ASP A 16 -12.14 10.55 -1.90
C ASP A 16 -12.11 10.12 -0.43
N LYS A 17 -11.27 9.13 -0.08
CA LYS A 17 -11.10 8.59 1.27
C LYS A 17 -9.70 8.02 1.47
N THR A 18 -9.15 8.08 2.68
CA THR A 18 -7.90 7.40 3.00
C THR A 18 -7.95 5.93 2.55
N THR A 19 -7.05 5.55 1.64
CA THR A 19 -7.12 4.27 0.92
C THR A 19 -5.83 3.48 1.12
N ARG A 20 -5.95 2.19 1.47
CA ARG A 20 -4.78 1.31 1.57
C ARG A 20 -4.31 0.95 0.16
N ILE A 21 -3.08 1.31 -0.16
CA ILE A 21 -2.49 1.05 -1.48
C ILE A 21 -1.73 -0.27 -1.53
N GLY A 22 -1.34 -0.82 -0.38
CA GLY A 22 -0.67 -2.10 -0.33
C GLY A 22 -0.05 -2.43 1.01
N THR A 23 0.90 -3.35 0.97
CA THR A 23 1.63 -3.82 2.14
C THR A 23 3.12 -3.94 1.80
N LEU A 24 3.95 -3.34 2.66
CA LEU A 24 5.40 -3.51 2.67
C LEU A 24 5.77 -4.69 3.58
N PHE A 25 6.66 -5.54 3.11
CA PHE A 25 7.22 -6.66 3.85
C PHE A 25 8.73 -6.49 3.99
N HIS A 26 9.24 -6.68 5.19
CA HIS A 26 10.68 -6.74 5.45
C HIS A 26 11.10 -8.19 5.69
N ASP A 27 11.74 -8.80 4.69
CA ASP A 27 12.13 -10.21 4.72
C ASP A 27 13.65 -10.36 4.54
N ARG A 28 14.35 -10.61 5.66
CA ARG A 28 15.80 -10.89 5.70
C ARG A 28 16.65 -9.85 4.93
N GLY A 29 16.37 -8.56 5.16
CA GLY A 29 17.05 -7.44 4.49
C GLY A 29 16.49 -7.07 3.12
N ASN A 30 15.51 -7.81 2.60
CA ASN A 30 14.77 -7.43 1.41
C ASN A 30 13.51 -6.67 1.80
N ILE A 31 13.21 -5.64 1.02
CA ILE A 31 11.94 -4.92 1.10
C ILE A 31 11.11 -5.36 -0.11
N ARG A 32 9.92 -5.93 0.16
CA ARG A 32 8.95 -6.32 -0.88
C ARG A 32 7.68 -5.51 -0.70
N PHE A 33 7.09 -5.07 -1.81
CA PHE A 33 5.84 -4.33 -1.78
C PHE A 33 4.79 -5.05 -2.62
N ASN A 34 3.63 -5.31 -2.04
CA ASN A 34 2.48 -5.88 -2.74
C ASN A 34 1.36 -4.85 -2.75
N TYR A 35 0.89 -4.50 -3.95
CA TYR A 35 -0.29 -3.65 -4.10
C TYR A 35 -1.54 -4.33 -3.54
N ASP A 36 -2.41 -3.51 -2.97
CA ASP A 36 -3.76 -3.94 -2.64
C ASP A 36 -4.55 -4.15 -3.94
N ARG A 37 -5.37 -5.21 -3.99
CA ARG A 37 -6.18 -5.51 -5.19
C ARG A 37 -7.23 -4.44 -5.46
N ASP A 38 -7.74 -3.80 -4.42
CA ASP A 38 -8.72 -2.74 -4.55
C ASP A 38 -8.04 -1.46 -5.07
N TRP A 39 -6.81 -1.19 -4.64
CA TRP A 39 -5.98 -0.13 -5.22
C TRP A 39 -5.73 -0.36 -6.71
N LEU A 40 -5.41 -1.58 -7.14
CA LEU A 40 -5.21 -1.89 -8.57
C LEU A 40 -6.48 -1.73 -9.42
N LYS A 41 -7.66 -1.61 -8.81
CA LYS A 41 -8.93 -1.30 -9.49
C LYS A 41 -9.32 0.17 -9.35
N HIS A 42 -8.68 0.91 -8.46
CA HIS A 42 -8.98 2.32 -8.22
C HIS A 42 -8.74 3.13 -9.51
N PRO A 43 -9.59 4.12 -9.82
CA PRO A 43 -9.39 5.01 -10.96
C PRO A 43 -8.00 5.66 -10.92
N SER A 44 -7.65 6.31 -9.80
CA SER A 44 -6.43 7.09 -9.60
C SER A 44 -5.15 6.27 -9.29
N LYS A 45 -5.08 4.99 -9.65
CA LYS A 45 -4.04 4.06 -9.16
C LYS A 45 -2.61 4.34 -9.64
N PHE A 46 -2.46 5.13 -10.71
CA PHE A 46 -1.19 5.54 -11.32
C PHE A 46 -1.29 6.93 -11.98
N ASP A 47 -2.33 7.67 -11.63
CA ASP A 47 -2.55 9.04 -12.13
C ASP A 47 -1.71 10.06 -11.36
#